data_AF-A0A416HFA2-F1
#
_entry.id   AF-A0A416HFA2-F1
#
_cell.length_a   1.000
_cell.length_b   1.000
_cell.length_c   1.000
_cell.angle_alpha   90.00
_cell.angle_beta   90.00
_cell.angle_gamma   90.00
#
_symmetry.space_group_name_H-M   'P 1'
#
loop_
_entity.id
_entity.type
_entity.pdbx_description
1 polymer ?
#
loop_
_entity_poly.entity_id
_entity_poly.type
_entity_poly.pdbx_seq_one_letter_code
_entity_poly.pdbx_strand_id
1 'polypeptide(L)'
;MKNKNIKLYLCGLLQENFQKKYKDLCDCDPVPKFVDTELGKFEEISLGHYFPDERVTDTAMKKYAKKIGSNKASYMFYSKMVYNETITTGSLSFKLIINLEGYETKRRYDLLLSKQGRASTEENHTDGERYGLWACKGGVPVEKVDDWLVGGKGVGSYTYMQAFIDCDDFQLTANRGSIRNTDIEKLDLIKKEVNKVFKSKRVNDAMQERQDWELMEKTISSIDSDAKELKKRYNARKTRKKIILPDGTEILEPTKNKSGYSESETFVVLLTIMEHYPDLFKFSLLDYNTTKGIDFVVDVMGSPKYIELKGTLTKKINHPFRLIYKFICYDLDVAKNEIVEDIEPFKTTLKINKNDNFESNNEEFNLKPYTSFCLQPEGTATIQSMEIINLKTFLVEVLGVVIE
;
A
#
# COMPACT_ATOMS: atom_id res chain seq x y z
N MET A 1 -0.61 27.63 -32.54
CA MET A 1 -1.51 27.12 -33.60
C MET A 1 -2.67 28.09 -33.83
N LYS A 2 -2.74 28.74 -35.00
CA LYS A 2 -3.98 29.41 -35.47
C LYS A 2 -5.06 28.33 -35.59
N ASN A 3 -6.26 28.63 -35.12
CA ASN A 3 -7.44 27.78 -35.12
C ASN A 3 -7.86 27.44 -36.57
N LYS A 4 -7.13 26.53 -37.21
CA LYS A 4 -7.60 25.84 -38.42
C LYS A 4 -8.58 24.82 -37.88
N ASN A 5 -9.84 24.92 -38.27
CA ASN A 5 -10.96 24.07 -37.85
C ASN A 5 -10.78 22.63 -38.38
N ILE A 6 -9.62 22.02 -38.09
CA ILE A 6 -9.21 20.71 -38.55
C ILE A 6 -9.91 19.70 -37.65
N LYS A 7 -10.84 18.97 -38.24
CA LYS A 7 -11.47 17.80 -37.63
C LYS A 7 -10.74 16.57 -38.12
N LEU A 8 -10.45 15.65 -37.21
CA LEU A 8 -9.97 14.33 -37.56
C LEU A 8 -11.10 13.33 -37.36
N TYR A 9 -11.20 12.37 -38.27
CA TYR A 9 -12.20 11.32 -38.25
C TYR A 9 -11.50 9.99 -38.04
N LEU A 10 -11.82 9.30 -36.95
CA LEU A 10 -11.28 7.98 -36.62
C LEU A 10 -12.32 6.88 -36.85
N CYS A 11 -11.90 5.80 -37.49
CA CYS A 11 -12.68 4.56 -37.62
C CYS A 11 -11.84 3.41 -37.07
N GLY A 12 -12.22 2.89 -35.91
CA GLY A 12 -11.58 1.73 -35.29
C GLY A 12 -12.23 0.41 -35.71
N LEU A 13 -11.45 -0.68 -35.72
CA LEU A 13 -11.96 -2.03 -36.05
C LEU A 13 -13.10 -2.49 -35.13
N LEU A 14 -13.18 -1.97 -33.90
CA LEU A 14 -14.18 -2.31 -32.88
C LEU A 14 -15.04 -1.09 -32.49
N GLN A 15 -15.34 -0.22 -33.45
CA GLN A 15 -16.07 1.04 -33.22
C GLN A 15 -17.38 0.87 -32.44
N GLU A 16 -18.21 -0.12 -32.79
CA GLU A 16 -19.49 -0.33 -32.09
C GLU A 16 -19.30 -0.69 -30.62
N ASN A 17 -18.30 -1.53 -30.31
CA ASN A 17 -17.99 -1.92 -28.94
C ASN A 17 -17.46 -0.73 -28.15
N PHE A 18 -16.60 0.09 -28.77
CA PHE A 18 -16.10 1.31 -28.17
C PHE A 18 -17.24 2.30 -27.87
N GLN A 19 -18.12 2.54 -28.84
CA GLN A 19 -19.29 3.41 -28.68
C GLN A 19 -20.23 2.92 -27.58
N LYS A 20 -20.49 1.61 -27.48
CA LYS A 20 -21.33 1.02 -26.42
C LYS A 20 -20.70 1.14 -25.03
N LYS A 21 -19.37 1.00 -24.95
CA LYS A 21 -18.61 1.04 -23.68
C LYS A 21 -18.43 2.45 -23.15
N TYR A 22 -18.29 3.44 -24.03
CA TYR A 22 -17.98 4.83 -23.70
C TYR A 22 -19.11 5.75 -24.20
N LYS A 23 -20.32 5.46 -23.75
CA LYS A 23 -21.54 6.14 -24.25
C LYS A 23 -21.95 7.34 -23.41
N ASP A 24 -21.60 7.34 -22.13
CA ASP A 24 -22.09 8.31 -21.15
C ASP A 24 -20.94 8.95 -20.37
N LEU A 25 -21.23 10.09 -19.75
CA LEU A 25 -20.26 10.82 -18.92
C LEU A 25 -19.77 10.01 -17.71
N CYS A 26 -20.48 8.96 -17.31
CA CYS A 26 -20.07 8.02 -16.26
C CYS A 26 -18.91 7.13 -16.72
N ASP A 27 -18.76 6.89 -18.03
CA ASP A 27 -17.75 6.00 -18.60
C ASP A 27 -16.47 6.75 -18.97
N CYS A 28 -16.60 7.89 -19.65
CA CYS A 28 -15.48 8.77 -20.03
C CYS A 28 -15.92 10.23 -20.11
N ASP A 29 -14.95 11.13 -20.09
CA ASP A 29 -15.15 12.57 -20.28
C ASP A 29 -13.93 13.13 -21.01
N PRO A 30 -14.04 13.56 -22.28
CA PRO A 30 -15.29 13.81 -22.99
C PRO A 30 -15.92 12.52 -23.52
N VAL A 31 -17.23 12.54 -23.79
CA VAL A 31 -17.93 11.43 -24.45
C VAL A 31 -17.60 11.44 -25.94
N PRO A 32 -17.13 10.31 -26.53
CA PRO A 32 -16.88 10.16 -27.96
C PRO A 32 -18.08 10.59 -28.81
N LYS A 33 -17.83 11.47 -29.77
CA LYS A 33 -18.85 11.97 -30.68
C LYS A 33 -18.72 11.27 -32.02
N PHE A 34 -19.74 10.51 -32.40
CA PHE A 34 -19.80 9.86 -33.71
C PHE A 34 -20.67 10.67 -34.68
N VAL A 35 -20.18 10.83 -35.90
CA VAL A 35 -20.89 11.55 -36.98
C VAL A 35 -20.92 10.71 -38.24
N ASP A 36 -22.02 10.81 -38.98
CA ASP A 36 -22.16 10.20 -40.29
C ASP A 36 -21.55 11.12 -41.36
N THR A 37 -20.71 10.55 -42.22
CA THR A 37 -20.04 11.20 -43.34
C THR A 37 -20.33 10.42 -44.63
N GLU A 38 -19.96 10.97 -45.79
CA GLU A 38 -20.06 10.25 -47.07
C GLU A 38 -19.26 8.92 -47.09
N LEU A 39 -18.23 8.80 -46.26
CA LEU A 39 -17.38 7.62 -46.16
C LEU A 39 -17.85 6.62 -45.09
N GLY A 40 -18.97 6.90 -44.40
CA GLY A 40 -19.48 6.12 -43.28
C GLY A 40 -19.46 6.88 -41.96
N LYS A 41 -19.61 6.14 -40.86
CA LYS A 41 -19.72 6.68 -39.50
C LYS A 41 -18.35 6.72 -38.83
N PHE A 42 -17.92 7.88 -38.34
CA PHE A 42 -16.60 8.08 -37.72
C PHE A 42 -16.71 8.77 -36.37
N GLU A 43 -15.72 8.56 -35.50
CA GLU A 43 -15.49 9.41 -34.33
C GLU A 43 -14.88 10.75 -34.77
N GLU A 44 -15.52 11.86 -34.43
CA GLU A 44 -15.00 13.21 -34.61
C GLU A 44 -14.11 13.57 -33.43
N ILE A 45 -12.79 13.68 -33.64
CA ILE A 45 -11.84 14.10 -32.61
C ILE A 45 -11.27 15.49 -32.92
N SER A 46 -10.98 16.23 -31.85
CA SER A 46 -10.31 17.52 -31.93
C SER A 46 -8.79 17.33 -31.97
N LEU A 47 -8.09 18.18 -32.72
CA LEU A 47 -6.63 18.17 -32.74
C LEU A 47 -6.08 18.72 -31.42
N GLY A 48 -5.15 17.98 -30.80
CA GLY A 48 -4.41 18.41 -29.61
C GLY A 48 -4.81 17.67 -28.33
N HIS A 49 -4.25 18.10 -27.21
CA HIS A 49 -4.58 17.55 -25.89
C HIS A 49 -5.94 18.09 -25.39
N TYR A 50 -6.77 17.21 -24.85
CA TYR A 50 -7.99 17.61 -24.15
C TYR A 50 -7.65 18.14 -22.76
N PHE A 51 -7.99 19.40 -22.48
CA PHE A 51 -7.92 19.96 -21.14
C PHE A 51 -9.33 20.00 -20.54
N PRO A 52 -9.57 19.31 -19.41
CA PRO A 52 -10.89 19.27 -18.80
C PRO A 52 -11.27 20.62 -18.16
N ASP A 53 -12.57 20.83 -17.94
CA ASP A 53 -13.11 22.03 -17.28
C ASP A 53 -12.49 22.25 -15.89
N GLU A 54 -12.30 23.53 -15.52
CA GLU A 54 -11.70 23.88 -14.23
C GLU A 54 -12.56 23.44 -13.03
N ARG A 55 -11.91 22.81 -12.06
CA ARG A 55 -12.47 22.33 -10.80
C ARG A 55 -11.44 22.48 -9.69
N VAL A 56 -11.50 23.63 -9.00
CA VAL A 56 -10.54 24.03 -7.96
C VAL A 56 -11.14 24.10 -6.55
N THR A 57 -12.46 23.95 -6.43
CA THR A 57 -13.17 23.98 -5.14
C THR A 57 -13.74 22.61 -4.81
N ASP A 58 -13.83 22.29 -3.52
CA ASP A 58 -14.46 21.05 -3.05
C ASP A 58 -15.89 20.90 -3.58
N THR A 59 -16.68 21.98 -3.60
CA THR A 59 -18.04 21.96 -4.16
C THR A 59 -18.06 21.58 -5.63
N ALA A 60 -17.17 22.14 -6.45
CA ALA A 60 -17.10 21.82 -7.88
C ALA A 60 -16.66 20.37 -8.10
N MET A 61 -15.66 19.91 -7.35
CA MET A 61 -15.15 18.54 -7.42
C MET A 61 -16.20 17.52 -6.97
N LYS A 62 -16.90 17.76 -5.85
CA LYS A 62 -18.02 16.91 -5.38
C LYS A 62 -19.19 16.90 -6.35
N LYS A 63 -19.54 18.05 -6.92
CA LYS A 63 -20.59 18.14 -7.95
C LYS A 63 -20.24 17.29 -9.16
N TYR A 64 -18.99 17.33 -9.62
CA TYR A 64 -18.51 16.49 -10.72
C TYR A 64 -18.54 15.01 -10.36
N ALA A 65 -17.99 14.61 -9.20
CA ALA A 65 -18.00 13.23 -8.73
C ALA A 65 -19.43 12.65 -8.69
N LYS A 66 -20.39 13.42 -8.17
CA LYS A 66 -21.81 13.04 -8.16
C LYS A 66 -22.39 12.93 -9.57
N LYS A 67 -22.05 13.85 -10.48
CA LYS A 67 -22.51 13.84 -11.87
C LYS A 67 -22.11 12.57 -12.61
N ILE A 68 -20.93 12.02 -12.31
CA ILE A 68 -20.41 10.79 -12.92
C ILE A 68 -20.67 9.52 -12.09
N GLY A 69 -21.42 9.63 -10.98
CA GLY A 69 -21.70 8.49 -10.10
C GLY A 69 -20.49 7.90 -9.37
N SER A 70 -19.43 8.68 -9.16
CA SER A 70 -18.21 8.22 -8.48
C SER A 70 -18.29 8.41 -6.97
N ASN A 71 -17.81 7.41 -6.22
CA ASN A 71 -17.61 7.45 -4.77
C ASN A 71 -16.16 7.76 -4.36
N LYS A 72 -15.29 8.08 -5.33
CA LYS A 72 -13.90 8.46 -5.07
C LYS A 72 -13.83 9.84 -4.43
N ALA A 73 -12.74 10.07 -3.69
CA ALA A 73 -12.48 11.34 -3.02
C ALA A 73 -12.52 12.52 -4.01
N SER A 74 -13.10 13.65 -3.56
CA SER A 74 -13.37 14.80 -4.43
C SER A 74 -12.09 15.36 -5.05
N TYR A 75 -11.00 15.47 -4.29
CA TYR A 75 -9.71 15.99 -4.76
C TYR A 75 -9.13 15.22 -5.96
N MET A 76 -9.52 13.95 -6.17
CA MET A 76 -9.07 13.19 -7.33
C MET A 76 -9.62 13.73 -8.66
N PHE A 77 -10.63 14.60 -8.60
CA PHE A 77 -11.27 15.27 -9.75
C PHE A 77 -10.81 16.72 -9.94
N TYR A 78 -9.74 17.14 -9.25
CA TYR A 78 -9.13 18.45 -9.40
C TYR A 78 -8.72 18.71 -10.86
N SER A 79 -8.90 19.95 -11.32
CA SER A 79 -8.37 20.43 -12.59
C SER A 79 -8.18 21.94 -12.57
N LYS A 80 -7.00 22.43 -12.94
CA LYS A 80 -6.68 23.86 -12.94
C LYS A 80 -5.70 24.21 -14.05
N MET A 81 -6.10 25.11 -14.94
CA MET A 81 -5.21 25.66 -15.96
C MET A 81 -4.38 26.77 -15.33
N VAL A 82 -3.16 26.41 -14.92
CA VAL A 82 -2.30 27.31 -14.16
C VAL A 82 -1.60 28.30 -15.08
N TYR A 83 -1.18 27.88 -16.28
CA TYR A 83 -0.42 28.71 -17.20
C TYR A 83 -0.74 28.35 -18.67
N ASN A 84 -0.88 29.35 -19.54
CA ASN A 84 -1.13 29.17 -20.97
C ASN A 84 -0.75 30.44 -21.73
N GLU A 85 0.54 30.71 -21.85
CA GLU A 85 1.06 31.97 -22.39
C GLU A 85 2.21 31.70 -23.37
N THR A 86 2.47 32.65 -24.25
CA THR A 86 3.66 32.66 -25.11
C THR A 86 4.75 33.48 -24.44
N ILE A 87 5.93 32.90 -24.31
CA ILE A 87 7.12 33.51 -23.72
C ILE A 87 8.08 33.84 -24.84
N THR A 88 8.57 35.08 -24.85
CA THR A 88 9.58 35.55 -25.79
C THR A 88 10.84 35.92 -25.03
N THR A 89 11.99 35.38 -25.45
CA THR A 89 13.30 35.66 -24.84
C THR A 89 14.38 35.71 -25.92
N GLY A 90 15.03 36.88 -26.07
CA GLY A 90 15.93 37.13 -27.19
C GLY A 90 15.21 36.97 -28.54
N SER A 91 15.75 36.11 -29.41
CA SER A 91 15.14 35.73 -30.70
C SER A 91 14.18 34.54 -30.62
N LEU A 92 14.02 33.92 -29.43
CA LEU A 92 13.20 32.73 -29.24
C LEU A 92 11.79 33.09 -28.80
N SER A 93 10.82 32.33 -29.30
CA SER A 93 9.43 32.40 -28.87
C SER A 93 8.88 30.98 -28.72
N PHE A 94 8.29 30.69 -27.55
CA PHE A 94 7.68 29.39 -27.29
C PHE A 94 6.39 29.53 -26.47
N LYS A 95 5.48 28.58 -26.61
CA LYS A 95 4.26 28.52 -25.81
C LYS A 95 4.48 27.58 -24.62
N LEU A 96 4.15 28.05 -23.42
CA LEU A 96 4.15 27.23 -22.21
C LEU A 96 2.72 27.03 -21.74
N ILE A 97 2.34 25.78 -21.53
CA ILE A 97 1.05 25.38 -20.97
C ILE A 97 1.33 24.54 -19.72
N ILE A 98 0.62 24.80 -18.62
CA ILE A 98 0.70 24.04 -17.37
C ILE A 98 -0.73 23.82 -16.86
N ASN A 99 -1.16 22.56 -16.85
CA ASN A 99 -2.40 22.12 -16.23
C ASN A 99 -2.10 21.18 -15.06
N LEU A 100 -2.77 21.38 -13.93
CA LEU A 100 -2.67 20.50 -12.77
C LEU A 100 -3.96 19.71 -12.63
N GLU A 101 -3.85 18.40 -12.42
CA GLU A 101 -5.00 17.50 -12.41
C GLU A 101 -4.92 16.45 -11.31
N GLY A 102 -6.09 16.09 -10.79
CA GLY A 102 -6.26 14.91 -9.96
C GLY A 102 -6.13 13.62 -10.77
N TYR A 103 -5.84 12.52 -10.08
CA TYR A 103 -5.59 11.21 -10.72
C TYR A 103 -6.80 10.67 -11.47
N GLU A 104 -8.02 10.94 -10.99
CA GLU A 104 -9.22 10.48 -11.69
C GLU A 104 -9.60 11.36 -12.86
N THR A 105 -9.33 12.67 -12.80
CA THR A 105 -9.52 13.59 -13.94
C THR A 105 -8.86 13.05 -15.22
N LYS A 106 -7.57 12.70 -15.13
CA LYS A 106 -6.78 12.14 -16.24
C LYS A 106 -7.40 10.88 -16.83
N ARG A 107 -7.81 9.97 -15.95
CA ARG A 107 -8.39 8.65 -16.30
C ARG A 107 -9.75 8.75 -16.97
N ARG A 108 -10.38 9.93 -16.98
CA ARG A 108 -11.66 10.15 -17.68
C ARG A 108 -11.49 10.27 -19.20
N TYR A 109 -10.41 10.89 -19.65
CA TYR A 109 -10.13 11.08 -21.08
C TYR A 109 -8.98 10.19 -21.59
N ASP A 110 -8.05 9.82 -20.71
CA ASP A 110 -6.95 8.91 -21.04
C ASP A 110 -7.32 7.47 -20.67
N LEU A 111 -8.01 6.81 -21.60
CA LEU A 111 -8.62 5.49 -21.39
C LEU A 111 -7.62 4.34 -21.25
N LEU A 112 -6.37 4.56 -21.67
CA LEU A 112 -5.26 3.60 -21.58
C LEU A 112 -4.36 3.86 -20.35
N LEU A 113 -4.68 4.87 -19.55
CA LEU A 113 -3.95 5.16 -18.33
C LEU A 113 -4.21 4.07 -17.28
N SER A 114 -3.14 3.46 -16.79
CA SER A 114 -3.20 2.34 -15.85
C SER A 114 -3.93 2.73 -14.56
N LYS A 115 -4.75 1.81 -14.04
CA LYS A 115 -5.46 2.01 -12.77
C LYS A 115 -4.60 1.52 -11.61
N GLN A 116 -4.61 2.27 -10.52
CA GLN A 116 -3.90 1.90 -9.29
C GLN A 116 -4.32 0.48 -8.85
N GLY A 117 -3.32 -0.36 -8.56
CA GLY A 117 -3.53 -1.74 -8.11
C GLY A 117 -3.82 -2.77 -9.22
N ARG A 118 -3.72 -2.40 -10.50
CA ARG A 118 -3.75 -3.36 -11.62
C ARG A 118 -2.36 -3.54 -12.21
N ALA A 119 -2.03 -4.76 -12.64
CA ALA A 119 -0.81 -5.03 -13.37
C ALA A 119 -0.78 -4.22 -14.67
N SER A 120 0.38 -3.65 -15.00
CA SER A 120 0.58 -3.01 -16.30
C SER A 120 0.51 -4.07 -17.39
N THR A 121 -0.19 -3.77 -18.47
CA THR A 121 -0.22 -4.56 -19.69
C THR A 121 0.53 -3.80 -20.78
N GLU A 122 0.96 -4.47 -21.85
CA GLU A 122 1.61 -3.80 -23.00
C GLU A 122 0.73 -2.71 -23.64
N GLU A 123 -0.58 -2.80 -23.46
CA GLU A 123 -1.57 -1.86 -24.01
C GLU A 123 -1.78 -0.58 -23.17
N ASN A 124 -1.32 -0.55 -21.93
CA ASN A 124 -1.57 0.57 -21.00
C ASN A 124 -0.26 1.30 -20.67
N HIS A 125 -0.37 2.60 -20.42
CA HIS A 125 0.73 3.42 -19.93
C HIS A 125 0.47 3.91 -18.51
N THR A 126 1.53 4.20 -17.77
CA THR A 126 1.49 4.72 -16.40
C THR A 126 1.38 6.24 -16.39
N ASP A 127 0.94 6.81 -15.26
CA ASP A 127 0.98 8.28 -15.08
C ASP A 127 2.40 8.82 -15.27
N GLY A 128 3.41 8.05 -14.83
CA GLY A 128 4.83 8.39 -14.95
C GLY A 128 5.33 8.47 -16.39
N GLU A 129 4.82 7.66 -17.30
CA GLU A 129 5.21 7.71 -18.72
C GLU A 129 4.52 8.85 -19.45
N ARG A 130 3.25 9.11 -19.12
CA ARG A 130 2.40 10.03 -19.89
C ARG A 130 2.42 11.48 -19.41
N TYR A 131 2.38 11.70 -18.09
CA TYR A 131 2.15 13.03 -17.49
C TYR A 131 3.43 13.63 -16.96
N GLY A 132 3.65 14.92 -17.25
CA GLY A 132 4.83 15.67 -16.87
C GLY A 132 5.04 16.85 -17.83
N LEU A 133 6.29 17.28 -17.97
CA LEU A 133 6.71 18.36 -18.85
C LEU A 133 7.20 17.80 -20.19
N TRP A 134 6.55 18.21 -21.28
CA TRP A 134 6.88 17.78 -22.64
C TRP A 134 7.44 18.91 -23.48
N ALA A 135 8.57 18.67 -24.15
CA ALA A 135 9.02 19.49 -25.26
C ALA A 135 8.23 19.11 -26.51
N CYS A 136 7.67 20.12 -27.18
CA CYS A 136 6.81 19.98 -28.34
C CYS A 136 7.33 20.84 -29.50
N LYS A 137 7.14 20.36 -30.73
CA LYS A 137 7.39 21.15 -31.93
C LYS A 137 6.15 21.14 -32.82
N GLY A 138 5.67 22.32 -33.19
CA GLY A 138 4.47 22.47 -34.02
C GLY A 138 3.22 21.85 -33.37
N GLY A 139 3.16 21.82 -32.04
CA GLY A 139 2.05 21.22 -31.28
C GLY A 139 2.13 19.71 -31.07
N VAL A 140 3.20 19.04 -31.51
CA VAL A 140 3.39 17.60 -31.33
C VAL A 140 4.40 17.36 -30.20
N PRO A 141 4.04 16.59 -29.15
CA PRO A 141 4.99 16.17 -28.11
C PRO A 141 6.11 15.31 -28.69
N VAL A 142 7.36 15.63 -28.33
CA VAL A 142 8.57 14.97 -28.84
C VAL A 142 9.29 14.22 -27.72
N GLU A 143 9.74 14.96 -26.71
CA GLU A 143 10.59 14.43 -25.64
C GLU A 143 10.06 14.90 -24.29
N LYS A 144 10.02 14.00 -23.32
CA LYS A 144 9.66 14.32 -21.95
C LYS A 144 10.89 14.84 -21.21
N VAL A 145 10.77 16.03 -20.63
CA VAL A 145 11.88 16.84 -20.09
C VAL A 145 11.65 17.25 -18.63
N ASP A 146 11.11 16.34 -17.81
CA ASP A 146 10.87 16.56 -16.37
C ASP A 146 12.14 16.98 -15.62
N ASP A 147 13.31 16.53 -16.09
CA ASP A 147 14.64 16.85 -15.56
C ASP A 147 15.04 18.32 -15.78
N TRP A 148 14.29 19.08 -16.59
CA TRP A 148 14.52 20.51 -16.74
C TRP A 148 14.11 21.30 -15.51
N LEU A 149 13.17 20.79 -14.71
CA LEU A 149 12.70 21.45 -13.50
C LEU A 149 13.68 21.23 -12.34
N VAL A 150 14.06 22.30 -11.65
CA VAL A 150 14.92 22.23 -10.46
C VAL A 150 14.30 21.30 -9.41
N GLY A 151 15.01 20.22 -9.05
CA GLY A 151 14.52 19.21 -8.12
C GLY A 151 13.75 18.04 -8.75
N GLY A 152 13.58 18.01 -10.08
CA GLY A 152 13.01 16.88 -10.80
C GLY A 152 13.90 15.63 -10.66
N LYS A 153 13.40 14.59 -9.98
CA LYS A 153 14.10 13.31 -9.78
C LYS A 153 13.57 12.24 -10.76
N GLY A 154 13.56 12.57 -12.05
CA GLY A 154 13.17 11.64 -13.12
C GLY A 154 11.67 11.30 -13.16
N VAL A 155 11.38 10.18 -13.84
CA VAL A 155 10.03 9.67 -14.13
C VAL A 155 9.21 9.52 -12.85
N GLY A 156 8.05 10.18 -12.80
CA GLY A 156 7.09 10.03 -11.68
C GLY A 156 6.94 11.25 -10.76
N SER A 157 7.87 12.21 -10.81
CA SER A 157 7.89 13.36 -9.88
C SER A 157 6.72 14.34 -10.09
N TYR A 158 6.22 14.45 -11.32
CA TYR A 158 5.21 15.44 -11.71
C TYR A 158 3.98 14.81 -12.39
N THR A 159 3.61 13.60 -11.99
CA THR A 159 2.48 12.85 -12.58
C THR A 159 1.13 13.56 -12.48
N TYR A 160 0.95 14.45 -11.50
CA TYR A 160 -0.22 15.30 -11.35
C TYR A 160 -0.27 16.46 -12.35
N MET A 161 0.85 16.78 -13.00
CA MET A 161 0.97 17.89 -13.94
C MET A 161 0.94 17.41 -15.39
N GLN A 162 0.24 18.14 -16.25
CA GLN A 162 0.39 18.05 -17.70
C GLN A 162 0.89 19.39 -18.22
N ALA A 163 2.15 19.44 -18.66
CA ALA A 163 2.78 20.66 -19.13
C ALA A 163 3.45 20.48 -20.49
N PHE A 164 3.42 21.53 -21.30
CA PHE A 164 3.94 21.52 -22.68
C PHE A 164 4.73 22.79 -22.96
N ILE A 165 5.92 22.63 -23.53
CA ILE A 165 6.77 23.69 -24.09
C ILE A 165 6.75 23.51 -25.61
N ASP A 166 5.98 24.32 -26.33
CA ASP A 166 5.88 24.25 -27.80
C ASP A 166 6.75 25.34 -28.45
N CYS A 167 7.81 24.93 -29.14
CA CYS A 167 8.77 25.82 -29.77
C CYS A 167 9.16 25.34 -31.17
N ASP A 168 9.00 26.21 -32.17
CA ASP A 168 9.36 25.89 -33.56
C ASP A 168 10.88 25.83 -33.79
N ASP A 169 11.66 26.49 -32.92
CA ASP A 169 13.14 26.50 -32.95
C ASP A 169 13.77 25.17 -32.52
N PHE A 170 13.03 24.23 -31.91
CA PHE A 170 13.59 22.93 -31.56
C PHE A 170 14.05 22.18 -32.81
N GLN A 171 15.29 21.70 -32.83
CA GLN A 171 15.80 20.85 -33.90
C GLN A 171 15.68 19.39 -33.48
N LEU A 172 14.95 18.62 -34.29
CA LEU A 172 14.67 17.22 -34.00
C LEU A 172 15.81 16.33 -34.49
N THR A 173 16.02 15.21 -33.80
CA THR A 173 16.84 14.10 -34.28
C THR A 173 16.24 13.44 -35.52
N ALA A 174 17.04 12.65 -36.25
CA ALA A 174 16.58 11.98 -37.47
C ALA A 174 15.33 11.09 -37.26
N ASN A 175 15.29 10.39 -36.11
CA ASN A 175 14.12 9.59 -35.70
C ASN A 175 12.96 10.43 -35.12
N ARG A 176 13.10 11.76 -35.05
CA ARG A 176 12.14 12.73 -34.51
C ARG A 176 11.68 12.46 -33.07
N GLY A 177 12.46 11.69 -32.30
CA GLY A 177 12.14 11.33 -30.92
C GLY A 177 12.83 12.19 -29.87
N SER A 178 13.65 13.16 -30.27
CA SER A 178 14.39 14.01 -29.33
C SER A 178 14.65 15.40 -29.91
N ILE A 179 14.75 16.39 -29.02
CA ILE A 179 15.12 17.78 -29.32
C ILE A 179 16.63 18.04 -29.15
N ARG A 180 17.44 17.01 -28.93
CA ARG A 180 18.89 17.12 -28.65
C ARG A 180 19.76 17.66 -29.78
N ASN A 181 19.22 17.78 -30.99
CA ASN A 181 19.90 18.49 -32.08
C ASN A 181 19.79 20.02 -31.94
N THR A 182 18.95 20.52 -31.04
CA THR A 182 18.81 21.97 -30.79
C THR A 182 20.08 22.52 -30.17
N ASP A 183 20.46 23.73 -30.58
CA ASP A 183 21.55 24.49 -29.98
C ASP A 183 21.38 24.57 -28.45
N ILE A 184 22.46 24.24 -27.73
CA ILE A 184 22.50 24.20 -26.26
C ILE A 184 22.15 25.57 -25.67
N GLU A 185 22.62 26.66 -26.28
CA GLU A 185 22.32 28.01 -25.78
C GLU A 185 20.81 28.30 -25.82
N LYS A 186 20.13 27.84 -26.88
CA LYS A 186 18.67 27.97 -27.00
C LYS A 186 17.95 27.12 -25.95
N LEU A 187 18.41 25.89 -25.72
CA LEU A 187 17.84 25.01 -24.71
C LEU A 187 17.97 25.60 -23.30
N ASP A 188 19.14 26.14 -22.96
CA ASP A 188 19.40 26.75 -21.66
C ASP A 188 18.55 28.01 -21.42
N LEU A 189 18.37 28.84 -22.45
CA LEU A 189 17.47 30.01 -22.38
C LEU A 189 16.02 29.59 -22.11
N ILE A 190 15.51 28.60 -22.85
CA ILE A 190 14.15 28.08 -22.64
C ILE A 190 14.02 27.48 -21.24
N LYS A 191 14.97 26.63 -20.83
CA LYS A 191 15.00 25.99 -19.51
C LYS A 191 15.00 27.04 -18.39
N LYS A 192 15.75 28.13 -18.53
CA LYS A 192 15.79 29.23 -17.57
C LYS A 192 14.43 29.92 -17.42
N GLU A 193 13.77 30.27 -18.53
CA GLU A 193 12.45 30.92 -18.48
C GLU A 193 11.37 29.98 -17.96
N VAL A 194 11.40 28.69 -18.33
CA VAL A 194 10.50 27.67 -17.77
C VAL A 194 10.67 27.61 -16.25
N ASN A 195 11.89 27.47 -15.74
CA ASN A 195 12.12 27.43 -14.29
C ASN A 195 11.69 28.71 -13.57
N LYS A 196 11.80 29.88 -14.22
CA LYS A 196 11.30 31.13 -13.67
C LYS A 196 9.78 31.13 -13.54
N VAL A 197 9.05 30.60 -14.52
CA VAL A 197 7.59 30.43 -14.45
C VAL A 197 7.21 29.45 -13.33
N PHE A 198 7.90 28.32 -13.24
CA PHE A 198 7.64 27.34 -12.17
C PHE A 198 7.94 27.87 -10.77
N LYS A 199 8.93 28.77 -10.63
CA LYS A 199 9.22 29.47 -9.37
C LYS A 199 8.29 30.65 -9.10
N SER A 200 7.43 31.03 -10.04
CA SER A 200 6.49 32.13 -9.83
C SER A 200 5.47 31.75 -8.75
N LYS A 201 5.01 32.76 -8.00
CA LYS A 201 3.99 32.59 -6.97
C LYS A 201 2.74 31.89 -7.51
N ARG A 202 2.29 32.27 -8.71
CA ARG A 202 1.10 31.68 -9.38
C ARG A 202 1.19 30.16 -9.53
N VAL A 203 2.34 29.65 -9.98
CA VAL A 203 2.53 28.20 -10.21
C VAL A 203 2.77 27.48 -8.90
N ASN A 204 3.64 28.01 -8.04
CA ASN A 204 3.93 27.42 -6.73
C ASN A 204 2.68 27.31 -5.86
N ASP A 205 1.87 28.37 -5.76
CA ASP A 205 0.64 28.37 -4.96
C ASP A 205 -0.36 27.31 -5.48
N ALA A 206 -0.47 27.15 -6.81
CA ALA A 206 -1.35 26.13 -7.40
C ALA A 206 -0.87 24.69 -7.16
N MET A 207 0.45 24.46 -7.22
CA MET A 207 1.05 23.17 -6.90
C MET A 207 0.85 22.82 -5.42
N GLN A 208 1.06 23.79 -4.52
CA GLN A 208 0.83 23.62 -3.09
C GLN A 208 -0.65 23.36 -2.77
N GLU A 209 -1.57 24.15 -3.34
CA GLU A 209 -3.02 23.99 -3.17
C GLU A 209 -3.46 22.55 -3.50
N ARG A 210 -2.97 22.00 -4.62
CA ARG A 210 -3.26 20.61 -4.98
C ARG A 210 -2.66 19.61 -3.98
N GLN A 211 -1.46 19.85 -3.47
CA GLN A 211 -0.86 18.96 -2.45
C GLN A 211 -1.66 19.01 -1.14
N ASP A 212 -2.10 20.19 -0.72
CA ASP A 212 -2.89 20.40 0.50
C ASP A 212 -4.23 19.66 0.43
N TRP A 213 -4.91 19.70 -0.72
CA TRP A 213 -6.15 18.92 -0.93
C TRP A 213 -5.94 17.40 -0.76
N GLU A 214 -4.85 16.86 -1.30
CA GLU A 214 -4.55 15.44 -1.17
C GLU A 214 -4.20 15.06 0.28
N LEU A 215 -3.44 15.92 0.97
CA LEU A 215 -3.07 15.69 2.36
C LEU A 215 -4.30 15.74 3.28
N MET A 216 -5.14 16.76 3.14
CA MET A 216 -6.35 16.96 3.96
C MET A 216 -7.27 15.73 3.89
N GLU A 217 -7.54 15.21 2.68
CA GLU A 217 -8.41 14.05 2.54
C GLU A 217 -7.76 12.77 3.08
N LYS A 218 -6.45 12.56 2.89
CA LYS A 218 -5.73 11.42 3.51
C LYS A 218 -5.87 11.47 5.04
N THR A 219 -5.73 12.65 5.63
CA THR A 219 -5.93 12.86 7.07
C THR A 219 -7.36 12.52 7.48
N ILE A 220 -8.37 13.04 6.79
CA ILE A 220 -9.79 12.74 7.08
C ILE A 220 -10.06 11.23 6.96
N SER A 221 -9.60 10.59 5.88
CA SER A 221 -9.77 9.16 5.68
C SER A 221 -9.08 8.33 6.76
N SER A 222 -7.91 8.76 7.26
CA SER A 222 -7.23 8.10 8.38
C SER A 222 -8.06 8.23 9.65
N ILE A 223 -8.54 9.42 9.97
CA ILE A 223 -9.39 9.68 11.14
C ILE A 223 -10.67 8.83 11.08
N ASP A 224 -11.32 8.77 9.93
CA ASP A 224 -12.53 7.96 9.74
C ASP A 224 -12.25 6.46 9.85
N SER A 225 -11.11 6.00 9.34
CA SER A 225 -10.66 4.61 9.48
C SER A 225 -10.42 4.26 10.94
N ASP A 226 -9.69 5.11 11.66
CA ASP A 226 -9.38 4.95 13.08
C ASP A 226 -10.67 4.96 13.92
N ALA A 227 -11.61 5.86 13.63
CA ALA A 227 -12.91 5.91 14.30
C ALA A 227 -13.73 4.64 14.07
N LYS A 228 -13.72 4.11 12.84
CA LYS A 228 -14.38 2.83 12.51
C LYS A 228 -13.72 1.66 13.22
N GLU A 229 -12.39 1.62 13.26
CA GLU A 229 -11.64 0.57 13.95
C GLU A 229 -11.89 0.61 15.46
N LEU A 230 -11.84 1.79 16.07
CA LEU A 230 -12.15 1.99 17.48
C LEU A 230 -13.57 1.51 17.81
N LYS A 231 -14.57 1.89 17.01
CA LYS A 231 -15.95 1.45 17.18
C LYS A 231 -16.09 -0.07 17.04
N LYS A 232 -15.38 -0.67 16.08
CA LYS A 232 -15.34 -2.13 15.88
C LYS A 232 -14.75 -2.83 17.12
N ARG A 233 -13.59 -2.36 17.62
CA ARG A 233 -12.93 -2.90 18.82
C ARG A 233 -13.81 -2.75 20.06
N TYR A 234 -14.44 -1.60 20.25
CA TYR A 234 -15.37 -1.33 21.35
C TYR A 234 -16.57 -2.30 21.33
N ASN A 235 -17.12 -2.60 20.16
CA ASN A 235 -18.24 -3.55 20.06
C ASN A 235 -17.78 -5.00 20.28
N ALA A 236 -16.62 -5.37 19.73
CA ALA A 236 -16.06 -6.73 19.86
C ALA A 236 -15.76 -7.11 21.32
N ARG A 237 -15.51 -6.14 22.20
CA ARG A 237 -15.30 -6.40 23.64
C ARG A 237 -16.45 -7.16 24.30
N LYS A 238 -17.69 -7.00 23.80
CA LYS A 238 -18.89 -7.61 24.42
C LYS A 238 -18.93 -9.13 24.27
N THR A 239 -18.24 -9.65 23.26
CA THR A 239 -18.19 -11.08 22.93
C THR A 239 -16.80 -11.66 23.16
N ARG A 240 -15.86 -10.85 23.66
CA ARG A 240 -14.49 -11.29 23.93
C ARG A 240 -14.51 -12.07 25.24
N LYS A 241 -14.02 -13.30 25.20
CA LYS A 241 -13.93 -14.13 26.39
C LYS A 241 -12.93 -13.58 27.39
N LYS A 242 -13.13 -13.94 28.64
CA LYS A 242 -12.23 -13.65 29.75
C LYS A 242 -11.58 -14.93 30.24
N ILE A 243 -10.37 -14.78 30.73
CA ILE A 243 -9.55 -15.76 31.44
C ILE A 243 -9.60 -15.31 32.91
N ILE A 244 -10.26 -16.08 33.77
CA ILE A 244 -10.46 -15.75 35.18
C ILE A 244 -9.52 -16.62 36.01
N LEU A 245 -8.53 -15.98 36.64
CA LEU A 245 -7.59 -16.62 37.53
C LEU A 245 -8.26 -17.05 38.86
N PRO A 246 -7.69 -18.02 39.60
CA PRO A 246 -8.24 -18.47 40.88
C PRO A 246 -8.43 -17.39 41.95
N ASP A 247 -7.63 -16.32 41.89
CA ASP A 247 -7.71 -15.16 42.77
C ASP A 247 -8.81 -14.16 42.35
N GLY A 248 -9.49 -14.41 41.23
CA GLY A 248 -10.52 -13.56 40.65
C GLY A 248 -10.01 -12.55 39.63
N THR A 249 -8.71 -12.52 39.34
CA THR A 249 -8.13 -11.61 38.34
C THR A 249 -8.65 -11.96 36.94
N GLU A 250 -9.17 -10.96 36.23
CA GLU A 250 -9.68 -11.10 34.88
C GLU A 250 -8.66 -10.66 33.83
N ILE A 251 -8.37 -11.51 32.86
CA ILE A 251 -7.52 -11.22 31.71
C ILE A 251 -8.35 -11.43 30.43
N LEU A 252 -8.18 -10.60 29.41
CA LEU A 252 -8.89 -10.81 28.14
C LEU A 252 -8.24 -11.94 27.34
N GLU A 253 -9.04 -12.86 26.80
CA GLU A 253 -8.55 -13.89 25.87
C GLU A 253 -7.89 -13.21 24.64
N PRO A 254 -6.73 -13.69 24.13
CA PRO A 254 -6.18 -13.20 22.89
C PRO A 254 -7.20 -13.25 21.74
N THR A 255 -7.15 -12.28 20.85
CA THR A 255 -8.08 -12.14 19.73
C THR A 255 -7.73 -13.17 18.68
N LYS A 256 -8.73 -13.97 18.26
CA LYS A 256 -8.61 -14.90 17.14
C LYS A 256 -8.95 -14.21 15.82
N ASN A 257 -7.97 -14.10 14.94
CA ASN A 257 -8.09 -13.63 13.57
C ASN A 257 -8.12 -14.81 12.58
N LYS A 258 -8.19 -14.52 11.27
CA LYS A 258 -8.16 -15.55 10.21
C LYS A 258 -6.90 -16.43 10.23
N SER A 259 -5.78 -15.88 10.70
CA SER A 259 -4.48 -16.54 10.77
C SER A 259 -4.18 -17.18 12.13
N GLY A 260 -5.16 -17.22 13.05
CA GLY A 260 -4.98 -17.67 14.43
C GLY A 260 -5.06 -16.55 15.45
N TYR A 261 -4.69 -16.86 16.69
CA TYR A 261 -4.63 -15.92 17.80
C TYR A 261 -3.50 -14.91 17.64
N SER A 262 -3.63 -13.74 18.29
CA SER A 262 -2.64 -12.66 18.25
C SER A 262 -1.43 -12.93 19.14
N GLU A 263 -0.23 -13.02 18.58
CA GLU A 263 1.05 -13.24 19.31
C GLU A 263 1.30 -12.16 20.38
N SER A 264 1.06 -10.88 20.06
CA SER A 264 1.24 -9.77 20.99
C SER A 264 0.24 -9.78 22.15
N GLU A 265 -0.96 -10.29 21.96
CA GLU A 265 -1.93 -10.41 23.06
C GLU A 265 -1.65 -11.66 23.90
N THR A 266 -1.13 -12.73 23.29
CA THR A 266 -0.60 -13.90 24.02
C THR A 266 0.56 -13.51 24.94
N PHE A 267 1.44 -12.62 24.48
CA PHE A 267 2.53 -12.08 25.28
C PHE A 267 2.01 -11.39 26.55
N VAL A 268 0.96 -10.57 26.42
CA VAL A 268 0.33 -9.90 27.57
C VAL A 268 -0.22 -10.93 28.57
N VAL A 269 -0.92 -11.96 28.09
CA VAL A 269 -1.44 -13.03 28.95
C VAL A 269 -0.31 -13.72 29.71
N LEU A 270 0.76 -14.10 29.01
CA LEU A 270 1.91 -14.77 29.63
C LEU A 270 2.59 -13.89 30.69
N LEU A 271 2.84 -12.60 30.40
CA LEU A 271 3.43 -11.69 31.37
C LEU A 271 2.55 -11.54 32.62
N THR A 272 1.23 -11.41 32.44
CA THR A 272 0.32 -11.33 33.59
C THR A 272 0.37 -12.59 34.44
N ILE A 273 0.43 -13.79 33.82
CA ILE A 273 0.60 -15.06 34.54
C ILE A 273 1.92 -15.09 35.31
N MET A 274 3.03 -14.69 34.68
CA MET A 274 4.34 -14.68 35.32
C MET A 274 4.45 -13.67 36.45
N GLU A 275 3.72 -12.55 36.38
CA GLU A 275 3.64 -11.57 37.46
C GLU A 275 2.84 -12.10 38.65
N HIS A 276 1.71 -12.79 38.40
CA HIS A 276 0.89 -13.38 39.46
C HIS A 276 1.54 -14.63 40.08
N TYR A 277 2.34 -15.36 39.29
CA TYR A 277 3.04 -16.58 39.72
C TYR A 277 4.53 -16.53 39.32
N PRO A 278 5.37 -15.75 40.04
CA PRO A 278 6.78 -15.53 39.68
C PRO A 278 7.62 -16.80 39.54
N ASP A 279 7.36 -17.81 40.37
CA ASP A 279 8.09 -19.08 40.38
C ASP A 279 7.39 -20.19 39.56
N LEU A 280 6.41 -19.84 38.72
CA LEU A 280 5.63 -20.83 37.96
C LEU A 280 6.49 -21.61 36.97
N PHE A 281 7.41 -20.94 36.29
CA PHE A 281 8.25 -21.55 35.26
C PHE A 281 9.69 -21.76 35.75
N LYS A 282 10.33 -22.82 35.27
CA LYS A 282 11.74 -23.12 35.55
C LYS A 282 12.75 -22.30 34.73
N PHE A 283 12.28 -21.29 34.00
CA PHE A 283 13.14 -20.41 33.21
C PHE A 283 13.01 -18.96 33.68
N SER A 284 14.10 -18.21 33.57
CA SER A 284 14.15 -16.77 33.80
C SER A 284 14.23 -16.05 32.46
N LEU A 285 13.37 -15.05 32.26
CA LEU A 285 13.42 -14.18 31.09
C LEU A 285 14.59 -13.20 31.22
N LEU A 286 15.48 -13.17 30.23
CA LEU A 286 16.61 -12.22 30.19
C LEU A 286 16.29 -10.98 29.34
N ASP A 287 15.58 -11.18 28.23
CA ASP A 287 15.21 -10.12 27.29
C ASP A 287 13.95 -10.53 26.51
N TYR A 288 13.21 -9.53 26.02
CA TYR A 288 12.18 -9.68 25.00
C TYR A 288 12.28 -8.50 24.03
N ASN A 289 12.35 -8.77 22.72
CA ASN A 289 12.47 -7.73 21.70
C ASN A 289 11.37 -7.91 20.64
N THR A 290 10.57 -6.88 20.42
CA THR A 290 9.42 -6.92 19.49
C THR A 290 9.77 -6.49 18.05
N THR A 291 11.04 -6.19 17.75
CA THR A 291 11.47 -5.68 16.44
C THR A 291 11.51 -6.78 15.37
N LYS A 292 11.64 -8.05 15.76
CA LYS A 292 11.68 -9.22 14.87
C LYS A 292 10.88 -10.40 15.46
N GLY A 293 9.55 -10.26 15.51
CA GLY A 293 8.70 -11.20 16.25
C GLY A 293 8.78 -10.94 17.76
N ILE A 294 7.95 -11.60 18.56
CA ILE A 294 8.06 -11.55 20.02
C ILE A 294 8.67 -12.87 20.47
N ASP A 295 9.98 -12.88 20.72
CA ASP A 295 10.65 -14.04 21.31
C ASP A 295 11.36 -13.64 22.59
N PHE A 296 11.44 -14.59 23.52
CA PHE A 296 12.15 -14.40 24.77
C PHE A 296 13.57 -14.95 24.68
N VAL A 297 14.53 -14.24 25.25
CA VAL A 297 15.87 -14.77 25.47
C VAL A 297 15.93 -15.39 26.86
N VAL A 298 16.42 -16.63 26.94
CA VAL A 298 16.65 -17.37 28.18
C VAL A 298 18.06 -17.94 28.22
N ASP A 299 18.60 -18.12 29.43
CA ASP A 299 19.84 -18.87 29.64
C ASP A 299 19.52 -20.34 29.91
N VAL A 300 20.04 -21.23 29.06
CA VAL A 300 19.99 -22.67 29.25
C VAL A 300 21.42 -23.17 29.48
N MET A 301 21.79 -23.34 30.76
CA MET A 301 23.10 -23.85 31.20
C MET A 301 24.31 -23.06 30.64
N GLY A 302 24.22 -21.73 30.59
CA GLY A 302 25.25 -20.84 30.06
C GLY A 302 25.14 -20.60 28.54
N SER A 303 24.08 -21.07 27.89
CA SER A 303 23.86 -20.88 26.44
C SER A 303 22.57 -20.09 26.19
N PRO A 304 22.63 -18.96 25.47
CA PRO A 304 21.45 -18.19 25.14
C PRO A 304 20.58 -18.93 24.12
N LYS A 305 19.30 -19.07 24.43
CA LYS A 305 18.28 -19.68 23.57
C LYS A 305 17.04 -18.81 23.52
N TYR A 306 16.22 -19.03 22.50
CA TYR A 306 14.91 -18.42 22.39
C TYR A 306 13.83 -19.31 23.00
N ILE A 307 12.86 -18.69 23.67
CA ILE A 307 11.52 -19.25 23.75
C ILE A 307 10.68 -18.54 22.70
N GLU A 308 10.27 -19.28 21.67
CA GLU A 308 9.46 -18.75 20.58
C GLU A 308 8.03 -18.54 21.08
N LEU A 309 7.52 -17.31 20.95
CA LEU A 309 6.11 -17.04 21.23
C LEU A 309 5.29 -17.10 19.95
N LYS A 310 4.11 -17.70 20.04
CA LYS A 310 3.12 -17.69 18.96
C LYS A 310 1.73 -17.41 19.51
N GLY A 311 0.91 -16.71 18.74
CA GLY A 311 -0.52 -16.68 19.03
C GLY A 311 -1.14 -18.05 18.79
N THR A 312 -0.96 -18.58 17.59
CA THR A 312 -1.28 -19.97 17.25
C THR A 312 -0.07 -20.65 16.64
N LEU A 313 0.32 -21.80 17.17
CA LEU A 313 1.38 -22.60 16.56
C LEU A 313 0.85 -23.24 15.26
N THR A 314 1.58 -23.05 14.17
CA THR A 314 1.26 -23.63 12.85
C THR A 314 2.41 -24.50 12.37
N LYS A 315 2.26 -25.16 11.22
CA LYS A 315 3.25 -26.09 10.66
C LYS A 315 4.57 -25.45 10.22
N LYS A 316 4.65 -24.12 10.12
CA LYS A 316 5.84 -23.40 9.64
C LYS A 316 6.33 -22.41 10.68
N ILE A 317 7.62 -22.50 11.02
CA ILE A 317 8.30 -21.65 11.99
C ILE A 317 9.35 -20.80 11.29
N ASN A 318 9.43 -19.51 11.67
CA ASN A 318 10.29 -18.54 11.00
C ASN A 318 11.71 -18.44 11.63
N HIS A 319 11.95 -19.17 12.71
CA HIS A 319 13.20 -19.18 13.46
C HIS A 319 13.82 -20.60 13.47
N PRO A 320 15.15 -20.74 13.35
CA PRO A 320 15.82 -22.03 13.38
C PRO A 320 15.61 -22.78 14.71
N PHE A 321 15.19 -24.05 14.65
CA PHE A 321 14.98 -24.90 15.83
C PHE A 321 16.22 -25.03 16.70
N ARG A 322 17.42 -25.02 16.12
CA ARG A 322 18.68 -25.09 16.89
C ARG A 322 18.88 -23.92 17.85
N LEU A 323 18.19 -22.80 17.66
CA LEU A 323 18.25 -21.63 18.54
C LEU A 323 17.08 -21.59 19.54
N ILE A 324 16.09 -22.47 19.37
CA ILE A 324 14.87 -22.51 20.19
C ILE A 324 15.04 -23.55 21.30
N TYR A 325 14.68 -23.15 22.52
CA TYR A 325 14.61 -24.01 23.69
C TYR A 325 13.20 -24.58 23.86
N LYS A 326 12.18 -23.71 23.77
CA LYS A 326 10.76 -24.05 23.94
C LYS A 326 9.89 -23.16 23.07
N PHE A 327 8.64 -23.57 22.91
CA PHE A 327 7.57 -22.75 22.35
C PHE A 327 6.57 -22.41 23.44
N ILE A 328 6.02 -21.20 23.42
CA ILE A 328 4.82 -20.86 24.15
C ILE A 328 3.79 -20.37 23.13
N CYS A 329 2.59 -20.93 23.17
CA CYS A 329 1.51 -20.48 22.30
C CYS A 329 0.18 -20.41 23.03
N TYR A 330 -0.75 -19.57 22.54
CA TYR A 330 -2.09 -19.57 23.12
C TYR A 330 -2.89 -20.80 22.71
N ASP A 331 -2.80 -21.21 21.44
CA ASP A 331 -3.49 -22.40 20.93
C ASP A 331 -2.69 -23.07 19.79
N LEU A 332 -3.10 -24.27 19.38
CA LEU A 332 -2.44 -25.07 18.34
C LEU A 332 -3.34 -25.21 17.11
N ASP A 333 -2.75 -25.09 15.91
CA ASP A 333 -3.37 -25.48 14.63
C ASP A 333 -2.54 -26.58 13.94
N VAL A 334 -2.04 -27.50 14.76
CA VAL A 334 -1.25 -28.66 14.34
C VAL A 334 -1.79 -29.88 15.08
N ALA A 335 -2.11 -30.94 14.34
CA ALA A 335 -2.66 -32.15 14.92
C ALA A 335 -1.56 -33.11 15.42
N LYS A 336 -1.94 -34.07 16.27
CA LYS A 336 -1.02 -35.10 16.78
C LYS A 336 -0.34 -35.84 15.62
N ASN A 337 0.97 -36.02 15.72
CA ASN A 337 1.85 -36.64 14.73
C ASN A 337 1.99 -35.89 13.40
N GLU A 338 1.55 -34.63 13.30
CA GLU A 338 1.85 -33.81 12.14
C GLU A 338 3.27 -33.21 12.20
N ILE A 339 3.82 -32.94 11.02
CA ILE A 339 5.15 -32.37 10.85
C ILE A 339 5.09 -30.85 10.98
N VAL A 340 6.04 -30.31 11.74
CA VAL A 340 6.34 -28.89 11.85
C VAL A 340 7.78 -28.66 11.36
N GLU A 341 7.94 -27.71 10.46
CA GLU A 341 9.19 -27.37 9.78
C GLU A 341 9.60 -25.94 10.13
N ASP A 342 10.90 -25.70 10.26
CA ASP A 342 11.48 -24.36 10.39
C ASP A 342 12.00 -23.83 9.05
N ILE A 343 12.85 -22.79 9.08
CA ILE A 343 13.50 -22.25 7.89
C ILE A 343 14.64 -23.16 7.38
N GLU A 344 15.11 -24.09 8.21
CA GLU A 344 16.07 -25.12 7.86
C GLU A 344 15.28 -26.38 7.43
N PRO A 345 15.89 -27.37 6.76
CA PRO A 345 15.15 -28.57 6.31
C PRO A 345 14.87 -29.56 7.46
N PHE A 346 14.77 -29.09 8.71
CA PHE A 346 14.55 -29.93 9.86
C PHE A 346 13.06 -30.27 10.01
N LYS A 347 12.79 -31.56 10.21
CA LYS A 347 11.43 -32.06 10.43
C LYS A 347 11.27 -32.47 11.88
N THR A 348 10.26 -31.89 12.51
CA THR A 348 9.83 -32.29 13.85
C THR A 348 8.40 -32.77 13.79
N THR A 349 8.06 -33.76 14.61
CA THR A 349 6.70 -34.29 14.75
C THR A 349 6.10 -33.83 16.07
N LEU A 350 4.89 -33.30 16.04
CA LEU A 350 4.14 -32.96 17.26
C LEU A 350 3.71 -34.23 18.01
N LYS A 351 4.16 -34.37 19.25
CA LYS A 351 3.64 -35.36 20.21
C LYS A 351 2.80 -34.68 21.28
N ILE A 352 1.78 -35.41 21.74
CA ILE A 352 0.83 -34.98 22.76
C ILE A 352 0.70 -36.10 23.79
N ASN A 353 1.04 -35.80 25.05
CA ASN A 353 0.95 -36.72 26.18
C ASN A 353 -0.05 -36.17 27.21
N LYS A 354 -1.14 -36.88 27.47
CA LYS A 354 -2.25 -36.38 28.30
C LYS A 354 -2.04 -36.52 29.81
N ASN A 355 -1.07 -37.32 30.24
CA ASN A 355 -0.87 -37.70 31.63
C ASN A 355 0.55 -37.35 32.08
N ASP A 356 1.07 -36.23 31.60
CA ASP A 356 2.40 -35.76 31.99
C ASP A 356 2.31 -34.90 33.25
N ASN A 357 3.45 -34.54 33.83
CA ASN A 357 3.52 -33.75 35.06
C ASN A 357 4.23 -32.42 34.80
N PHE A 358 3.59 -31.30 35.15
CA PHE A 358 4.15 -29.98 34.92
C PHE A 358 5.30 -29.72 35.89
N GLU A 359 6.40 -29.20 35.36
CA GLU A 359 7.58 -28.87 36.16
C GLU A 359 7.60 -27.38 36.51
N SER A 360 7.58 -27.07 37.80
CA SER A 360 7.53 -25.70 38.32
C SER A 360 8.61 -25.47 39.39
N ASN A 361 9.02 -24.22 39.60
CA ASN A 361 9.79 -23.82 40.79
C ASN A 361 8.86 -23.55 41.99
N ASN A 362 7.56 -23.41 41.76
CA ASN A 362 6.55 -23.27 42.79
C ASN A 362 6.02 -24.65 43.22
N GLU A 363 6.13 -24.98 44.51
CA GLU A 363 5.73 -26.27 45.07
C GLU A 363 4.24 -26.60 44.84
N GLU A 364 3.36 -25.61 44.78
CA GLU A 364 1.92 -25.81 44.56
C GLU A 364 1.62 -26.36 43.15
N PHE A 365 2.39 -25.92 42.15
CA PHE A 365 2.16 -26.27 40.75
C PHE A 365 3.09 -27.39 40.25
N ASN A 366 4.17 -27.66 40.98
CA ASN A 366 5.12 -28.70 40.60
C ASN A 366 4.47 -30.09 40.68
N LEU A 367 4.70 -30.90 39.64
CA LEU A 367 4.13 -32.22 39.45
C LEU A 367 2.60 -32.27 39.27
N LYS A 368 1.94 -31.13 38.98
CA LYS A 368 0.51 -31.16 38.62
C LYS A 368 0.31 -31.90 37.29
N PRO A 369 -0.69 -32.79 37.18
CA PRO A 369 -1.02 -33.43 35.92
C PRO A 369 -1.39 -32.41 34.85
N TYR A 370 -0.80 -32.54 33.66
CA TYR A 370 -1.12 -31.70 32.52
C TYR A 370 -0.89 -32.43 31.19
N THR A 371 -1.50 -31.90 30.14
CA THR A 371 -1.27 -32.30 28.77
C THR A 371 0.00 -31.63 28.25
N SER A 372 1.08 -32.40 28.11
CA SER A 372 2.32 -31.92 27.50
C SER A 372 2.29 -32.02 25.98
N PHE A 373 2.88 -31.02 25.34
CA PHE A 373 3.07 -30.96 23.89
C PHE A 373 4.56 -30.82 23.62
N CYS A 374 5.09 -31.58 22.67
CA CYS A 374 6.49 -31.43 22.29
C CYS A 374 6.73 -31.69 20.81
N LEU A 375 7.69 -30.96 20.25
CA LEU A 375 8.22 -31.23 18.92
C LEU A 375 9.39 -32.19 19.05
N GLN A 376 9.20 -33.40 18.53
CA GLN A 376 10.24 -34.43 18.48
C GLN A 376 10.91 -34.42 17.11
N PRO A 377 12.24 -34.21 17.02
CA PRO A 377 12.94 -34.29 15.75
C PRO A 377 12.87 -35.68 15.12
N GLU A 378 12.79 -35.73 13.80
CA GLU A 378 12.91 -36.97 13.03
C GLU A 378 14.39 -37.31 12.75
N GLY A 379 14.77 -38.59 12.93
CA GLY A 379 16.11 -39.10 12.60
C GLY A 379 17.21 -38.74 13.61
N THR A 380 18.47 -38.84 13.20
CA THR A 380 19.66 -38.50 14.01
C THR A 380 19.95 -36.99 14.02
N ALA A 381 18.91 -36.16 14.00
CA ALA A 381 19.07 -34.71 13.99
C ALA A 381 19.72 -34.24 15.31
N THR A 382 20.62 -33.25 15.22
CA THR A 382 21.38 -32.69 16.35
C THR A 382 20.59 -31.72 17.22
N ILE A 383 19.29 -31.55 16.97
CA ILE A 383 18.42 -30.66 17.74
C ILE A 383 17.73 -31.45 18.86
N GLN A 384 17.52 -30.80 20.01
CA GLN A 384 16.82 -31.41 21.14
C GLN A 384 15.30 -31.36 20.92
N SER A 385 14.55 -32.22 21.62
CA SER A 385 13.10 -32.10 21.68
C SER A 385 12.73 -30.77 22.34
N MET A 386 11.80 -30.03 21.75
CA MET A 386 11.35 -28.74 22.26
C MET A 386 9.95 -28.90 22.85
N GLU A 387 9.78 -28.49 24.11
CA GLU A 387 8.47 -28.43 24.74
C GLU A 387 7.65 -27.27 24.16
N ILE A 388 6.35 -27.49 24.03
CA ILE A 388 5.36 -26.47 23.70
C ILE A 388 4.42 -26.30 24.90
N ILE A 389 4.42 -25.10 25.49
CA ILE A 389 3.41 -24.72 26.48
C ILE A 389 2.22 -24.14 25.71
N ASN A 390 1.15 -24.92 25.59
CA ASN A 390 -0.14 -24.43 25.10
C ASN A 390 -0.88 -23.76 26.28
N LEU A 391 -0.84 -22.43 26.33
CA LEU A 391 -1.38 -21.65 27.44
C LEU A 391 -2.86 -21.92 27.67
N LYS A 392 -3.68 -22.07 26.63
CA LYS A 392 -5.12 -22.29 26.82
C LYS A 392 -5.42 -23.58 27.59
N THR A 393 -4.71 -24.66 27.27
CA THR A 393 -4.85 -25.94 27.99
C THR A 393 -4.17 -25.86 29.36
N PHE A 394 -2.95 -25.32 29.41
CA PHE A 394 -2.15 -25.18 30.62
C PHE A 394 -2.87 -24.37 31.72
N LEU A 395 -3.47 -23.24 31.36
CA LEU A 395 -4.19 -22.37 32.28
C LEU A 395 -5.33 -23.12 32.99
N VAL A 396 -6.06 -23.96 32.26
CA VAL A 396 -7.18 -24.73 32.82
C VAL A 396 -6.67 -25.89 33.68
N GLU A 397 -5.72 -26.68 33.18
CA GLU A 397 -5.28 -27.91 33.84
C GLU A 397 -4.37 -27.66 35.06
N VAL A 398 -3.46 -26.69 34.97
CA VAL A 398 -2.44 -26.43 36.01
C VAL A 398 -2.89 -25.32 36.97
N LEU A 399 -3.38 -24.22 36.42
CA LEU A 399 -3.77 -23.04 37.20
C LEU A 399 -5.25 -23.06 37.61
N GLY A 400 -6.07 -23.97 37.10
CA GLY A 400 -7.50 -24.04 37.48
C GLY A 400 -8.32 -22.84 37.00
N VAL A 401 -7.92 -22.22 35.90
CA VAL A 401 -8.55 -21.03 35.31
C VAL A 401 -9.88 -21.36 34.65
N VAL A 402 -10.82 -20.42 34.71
CA VAL A 402 -12.08 -20.45 33.96
C VAL A 402 -11.98 -19.54 32.73
N ILE A 403 -12.39 -20.04 31.56
CA ILE A 403 -12.43 -19.25 30.32
C ILE A 403 -13.90 -19.12 29.87
N GLU A 404 -14.47 -17.91 29.98
CA GLU A 404 -15.89 -17.63 29.67
C GLU A 404 -16.11 -16.49 28.68
#